data_AF-A0A926D4N3-F1
#
_entry.id   AF-A0A926D4N3-F1
#
_cell.length_a   1.000
_cell.length_b   1.000
_cell.length_c   1.000
_cell.angle_alpha   90.00
_cell.angle_beta   90.00
_cell.angle_gamma   90.00
#
_symmetry.space_group_name_H-M   'P 1'
#
loop_
_entity.id
_entity.type
_entity.pdbx_description
1 polymer ?
#
loop_
_entity_poly.entity_id
_entity_poly.type
_entity_poly.pdbx_seq_one_letter_code
_entity_poly.pdbx_strand_id
1 'polypeptide(L)' 'MICICPDCQVDRVHVDKGIFSYCQCPVCLSRCDICMGQNRMLSREEIRAGHKAEELYHQRLEEDGEGPDF' A
#
# COMPACT_ATOMS: atom_id res chain seq x y z
N MET A 1 3.96 8.48 5.53
CA MET A 1 3.07 8.74 4.38
C MET A 1 1.90 9.57 4.89
N ILE A 2 1.64 10.75 4.32
CA ILE A 2 0.45 11.57 4.63
C ILE A 2 -0.52 11.40 3.46
N CYS A 3 -1.79 11.10 3.75
CA CYS A 3 -2.82 10.93 2.73
C CYS A 3 -3.81 12.09 2.78
N ILE A 4 -4.08 12.71 1.64
CA ILE A 4 -5.03 13.82 1.53
C ILE A 4 -6.36 13.29 1.00
N CYS A 5 -7.48 13.82 1.50
CA CYS A 5 -8.81 13.52 0.95
C CYS A 5 -9.04 14.32 -0.34
N PRO A 6 -9.36 13.70 -1.49
CA PRO A 6 -9.55 14.42 -2.75
C PRO A 6 -10.80 15.32 -2.70
N ASP A 7 -11.83 14.92 -1.94
CA ASP A 7 -13.08 15.68 -1.83
C ASP A 7 -12.98 16.86 -0.86
N CYS A 8 -12.34 16.64 0.29
CA CYS A 8 -12.29 17.64 1.36
C CYS A 8 -10.98 18.43 1.43
N GLN A 9 -9.94 18.01 0.70
CA GLN A 9 -8.60 18.64 0.68
C GLN A 9 -7.97 18.79 2.08
N VAL A 10 -8.28 17.85 2.98
CA VAL A 10 -7.72 17.78 4.34
C VAL A 10 -6.91 16.51 4.53
N ASP A 11 -5.97 16.58 5.47
CA ASP A 11 -5.19 15.42 5.90
C ASP A 11 -6.11 14.35 6.51
N ARG A 12 -5.92 13.11 6.06
CA ARG A 12 -6.59 11.94 6.61
C ARG A 12 -5.85 11.48 7.86
N VAL A 13 -6.62 11.03 8.84
CA VAL A 13 -6.10 10.48 10.10
C VAL A 13 -5.92 8.97 9.97
N HIS A 14 -4.86 8.44 10.58
CA HIS A 14 -4.67 7.00 10.71
C HIS A 14 -5.60 6.46 11.80
N VAL A 15 -6.32 5.39 11.49
CA VAL A 15 -7.28 4.76 12.39
C VAL A 15 -6.95 3.28 12.52
N ASP A 16 -6.69 2.86 13.76
CA ASP A 16 -6.44 1.47 14.12
C ASP A 16 -7.62 0.91 14.94
N LYS A 17 -8.21 -0.19 14.46
CA LYS A 17 -9.29 -0.92 15.13
C LYS A 17 -9.01 -2.42 15.08
N GLY A 18 -8.27 -2.92 16.08
CA GLY A 18 -7.89 -4.33 16.18
C GLY A 18 -6.99 -4.72 15.01
N ILE A 19 -7.46 -5.62 14.14
CA ILE A 19 -6.73 -6.07 12.94
C ILE A 19 -6.89 -5.13 11.73
N PHE A 20 -7.77 -4.13 11.82
CA PHE A 20 -8.01 -3.20 10.72
C PHE A 20 -7.24 -1.91 10.97
N SER A 21 -6.46 -1.51 9.98
CA SER A 21 -5.75 -0.23 9.99
C SER A 21 -6.00 0.46 8.65
N TYR A 22 -6.43 1.73 8.69
CA TYR A 22 -6.79 2.50 7.50
C TYR A 22 -6.67 4.01 7.73
N CYS A 23 -6.48 4.78 6.65
CA CYS A 23 -6.56 6.24 6.71
C CYS A 23 -8.02 6.70 6.48
N GLN A 24 -8.56 7.57 7.33
CA GLN A 24 -9.93 8.09 7.22
C GLN A 24 -9.95 9.63 7.17
N CYS A 25 -10.80 10.22 6.33
CA CYS A 25 -11.02 11.66 6.34
C CYS A 25 -11.84 12.06 7.58
N PRO A 26 -11.42 13.05 8.37
CA PRO A 26 -12.18 13.49 9.55
C PRO A 26 -13.46 14.26 9.21
N VAL A 27 -13.60 14.75 7.98
CA VAL A 27 -14.74 15.58 7.54
C VAL A 27 -15.84 14.72 6.93
N CYS A 28 -15.53 13.99 5.86
CA CYS A 28 -16.51 13.18 5.14
C CYS A 28 -16.49 11.69 5.50
N LEU A 29 -15.59 11.28 6.41
CA LEU A 29 -15.44 9.88 6.86
C LEU A 29 -15.05 8.88 5.75
N SER A 30 -14.71 9.35 4.55
CA SER A 30 -14.22 8.49 3.47
C SER A 30 -12.93 7.80 3.88
N ARG A 31 -12.78 6.52 3.52
CA ARG A 31 -11.56 5.74 3.76
C ARG A 31 -10.64 5.86 2.56
N CYS A 32 -9.34 5.86 2.80
CA CYS A 32 -8.33 5.80 1.74
C CYS A 32 -8.19 4.36 1.27
N ASP A 33 -8.29 4.17 -0.04
CA ASP A 33 -8.09 2.94 -0.80
C ASP A 33 -6.62 2.71 -1.20
N ILE A 34 -5.81 3.77 -1.17
CA ILE A 34 -4.39 3.74 -1.56
C ILE A 34 -3.48 3.30 -0.42
N CYS A 35 -3.67 3.84 0.79
CA CYS A 35 -2.63 3.78 1.82
C CYS A 35 -2.52 2.42 2.52
N MET A 36 -3.63 1.67 2.66
CA MET A 36 -3.71 0.58 3.65
C MET A 36 -4.67 -0.55 3.24
N GLY A 37 -4.58 -0.96 1.97
CA GLY A 37 -5.18 -2.21 1.51
C GLY A 37 -6.59 -2.07 0.98
N GLN A 38 -6.83 -2.79 -0.11
CA GLN A 38 -8.15 -2.90 -0.73
C GLN A 38 -9.15 -3.37 0.33
N ASN A 39 -10.35 -2.78 0.33
CA ASN A 39 -11.45 -3.09 1.25
C ASN A 39 -12.09 -4.47 0.96
N ARG A 40 -11.31 -5.39 0.40
CA ARG A 40 -11.68 -6.75 0.03
C ARG A 40 -10.58 -7.70 0.43
N MET A 41 -10.98 -8.89 0.83
CA MET A 41 -10.07 -10.02 0.96
C MET A 41 -9.41 -10.27 -0.40
N LEU A 42 -8.09 -10.41 -0.41
CA LEU A 42 -7.37 -10.87 -1.60
C LEU A 42 -7.69 -12.35 -1.82
N SER A 43 -7.89 -12.74 -3.08
CA SER A 43 -7.99 -14.15 -3.43
C SER A 43 -6.64 -14.84 -3.22
N ARG A 44 -6.66 -16.18 -3.12
CA ARG A 44 -5.43 -16.96 -2.96
C ARG A 44 -4.47 -16.76 -4.14
N GLU A 45 -5.01 -16.56 -5.34
CA GLU A 45 -4.27 -16.29 -6.57
C GLU A 45 -3.59 -14.92 -6.52
N GLU A 46 -4.28 -13.90 -5.99
CA GLU A 46 -3.73 -12.54 -5.86
C GLU A 46 -2.61 -12.48 -4.84
N ILE A 47 -2.75 -13.20 -3.72
CA ILE A 47 -1.68 -13.32 -2.72
C ILE A 47 -0.46 -14.00 -3.34
N ARG A 48 -0.64 -15.10 -4.08
CA ARG A 48 0.47 -15.77 -4.79
C ARG A 48 1.13 -14.88 -5.83
N ALA A 49 0.35 -14.09 -6.58
CA ALA A 49 0.88 -13.14 -7.54
C ALA A 49 1.71 -12.04 -6.85
N GLY A 50 1.27 -11.58 -5.68
CA GLY A 50 2.01 -10.63 -4.83
C GLY A 50 3.39 -11.17 -4.44
N HIS A 51 3.47 -12.38 -3.89
CA HIS A 51 4.75 -13.01 -3.53
C HIS A 51 5.67 -13.20 -4.73
N LYS A 52 5.13 -13.63 -5.88
CA LYS A 52 5.95 -13.78 -7.11
C LYS A 52 6.47 -12.43 -7.61
N ALA A 53 5.68 -11.36 -7.50
CA ALA A 53 6.11 -10.02 -7.89
C ALA A 53 7.20 -9.48 -6.98
N GLU A 54 7.12 -9.77 -5.67
CA GLU A 54 8.15 -9.46 -4.67
C GLU A 54 9.46 -10.20 -4.98
N GLU A 55 9.42 -11.51 -5.23
CA GLU A 55 10.60 -12.30 -5.62
C GLU A 55 11.30 -11.72 -6.87
N LEU A 56 10.53 -11.41 -7.92
CA LEU A 56 11.06 -10.81 -9.15
C LEU A 56 11.64 -9.41 -8.93
N TYR A 57 11.08 -8.64 -8.01
CA TYR A 57 11.63 -7.34 -7.64
C TYR A 57 12.99 -7.49 -6.95
N HIS A 58 13.11 -8.43 -6.02
CA HIS A 58 14.39 -8.71 -5.36
C HIS A 58 15.46 -9.24 -6.33
N GLN A 59 15.09 -10.14 -7.24
CA GLN A 59 16.01 -10.62 -8.28
C GLN A 59 16.55 -9.47 -9.14
N ARG A 60 15.67 -8.55 -9.59
CA ARG A 60 16.12 -7.37 -10.33
C ARG A 60 17.03 -6.45 -9.54
N LEU A 61 16.78 -6.27 -8.24
CA LEU A 61 17.67 -5.48 -7.39
C LEU A 61 19.06 -6.12 -7.24
N GLU A 62 19.13 -7.45 -7.19
CA GLU A 62 20.38 -8.20 -7.18
C GLU A 62 21.11 -8.08 -8.54
N GLU A 63 20.39 -8.18 -9.65
CA GLU A 63 20.92 -8.02 -11.02
C GLU A 63 21.40 -6.58 -11.30
N ASP A 64 20.64 -5.57 -10.87
CA ASP A 64 20.99 -4.14 -11.03
C ASP A 64 22.07 -3.68 -10.02
N GLY A 65 22.27 -4.43 -8.93
CA GLY A 65 23.32 -4.23 -7.94
C GLY A 65 24.71 -4.68 -8.42
N GLU A 66 24.80 -5.44 -9.51
CA GLU A 66 26.03 -5.78 -10.23
C GLU A 66 26.29 -4.79 -11.39
N GLY A 67 26.18 -3.49 -11.12
CA GLY A 67 26.72 -2.45 -12.02
C GLY A 67 28.25 -2.37 -11.85
N PRO A 68 29.04 -2.28 -12.94
CA PRO A 68 30.50 -2.33 -12.84
C PRO A 68 31.04 -1.12 -12.08
N ASP A 69 31.84 -1.37 -11.05
CA ASP A 69 32.73 -0.38 -10.45
C ASP A 69 33.60 0.24 -11.56
N PHE A 70 33.26 1.46 -11.99
CA PHE A 70 34.10 2.33 -12.80
C PHE A 70 34.38 3.64 -12.04
#